data_AF-A0A9D1L1R8-F1
#
_entry.id   AF-A0A9D1L1R8-F1
#
_cell.length_a   1.000
_cell.length_b   1.000
_cell.length_c   1.000
_cell.angle_alpha   90.00
_cell.angle_beta   90.00
_cell.angle_gamma   90.00
#
_symmetry.space_group_name_H-M   'P 1'
#
loop_
_entity.id
_entity.type
_entity.pdbx_description
1 polymer ?
#
loop_
_entity_poly.entity_id
_entity_poly.type
_entity_poly.pdbx_seq_one_letter_code
_entity_poly.pdbx_strand_id
1 'polypeptide(L)' 'MERKKFKLDLTIAIEARDKHEAIQILCDEKTLEGIRRAILESEERIEEVFFNDDENDNSTLIN' A
#
# COMPACT_ATOMS: atom_id res chain seq x y z
N MET A 1 25.01 -3.60 0.58
CA MET A 1 23.89 -4.48 0.16
C MET A 1 22.96 -3.63 -0.68
N GLU A 2 22.59 -4.12 -1.85
CA GLU A 2 21.63 -3.46 -2.73
C GLU A 2 20.22 -3.56 -2.13
N ARG A 3 19.43 -2.48 -2.21
CA ARG A 3 18.07 -2.47 -1.67
C ARG A 3 17.11 -3.06 -2.71
N LYS A 4 16.24 -3.97 -2.27
CA LYS A 4 15.17 -4.56 -3.08
C LYS A 4 13.83 -3.91 -2.76
N LYS A 5 12.96 -3.77 -3.75
CA LYS A 5 11.58 -3.31 -3.56
C LYS A 5 10.66 -4.53 -3.43
N PHE A 6 9.70 -4.46 -2.52
CA PHE A 6 8.71 -5.50 -2.29
C PHE A 6 7.32 -4.90 -2.34
N LYS A 7 6.35 -5.70 -2.80
CA LYS A 7 4.95 -5.29 -2.98
C LYS A 7 4.03 -6.30 -2.32
N LEU A 8 2.98 -5.79 -1.68
CA LEU A 8 1.85 -6.57 -1.20
C LEU A 8 0.57 -5.83 -1.60
N ASP A 9 -0.25 -6.44 -2.45
CA ASP A 9 -1.56 -5.90 -2.81
C ASP A 9 -2.59 -6.28 -1.74
N LEU A 10 -3.18 -5.27 -1.09
CA LEU A 10 -4.29 -5.43 -0.14
C LEU A 10 -5.48 -4.61 -0.61
N THR A 11 -6.66 -5.22 -0.57
CA THR A 11 -7.94 -4.54 -0.80
C THR A 11 -8.74 -4.56 0.49
N ILE A 12 -9.19 -3.39 0.94
CA ILE A 12 -9.96 -3.22 2.16
C ILE A 12 -11.27 -2.55 1.76
N ALA A 13 -12.37 -3.22 2.08
CA ALA A 13 -13.72 -2.69 1.91
C ALA A 13 -14.34 -2.52 3.29
N ILE A 14 -14.98 -1.38 3.51
CA ILE A 14 -15.71 -1.08 4.74
C ILE A 14 -17.07 -0.48 4.40
N GLU A 15 -18.03 -0.68 5.29
CA GLU A 15 -19.35 -0.06 5.19
C GLU A 15 -19.36 1.23 6.01
N ALA A 16 -19.78 2.32 5.39
CA ALA A 16 -19.87 3.64 6.01
C ALA A 16 -20.97 4.46 5.32
N ARG A 17 -21.55 5.42 6.03
CA ARG A 17 -22.59 6.32 5.53
C ARG A 17 -22.04 7.35 4.54
N ASP A 18 -20.79 7.75 4.73
CA ASP A 18 -20.09 8.68 3.87
C ASP A 18 -18.56 8.48 3.90
N LYS A 19 -17.84 9.28 3.09
CA LYS A 19 -16.39 9.22 2.98
C LYS A 19 -15.67 9.64 4.28
N HIS A 20 -16.25 10.52 5.08
CA HIS A 20 -15.63 10.97 6.32
C HIS A 20 -15.65 9.85 7.36
N GLU A 21 -16.79 9.21 7.55
CA GLU A 21 -16.93 8.02 8.41
C GLU A 21 -16.04 6.88 7.91
N ALA A 22 -15.93 6.67 6.59
CA ALA A 22 -15.04 5.67 6.03
C ALA A 22 -13.57 5.90 6.45
N ILE A 23 -13.09 7.16 6.38
CA ILE A 23 -11.74 7.51 6.82
C ILE A 23 -11.58 7.26 8.33
N GLN A 24 -12.56 7.65 9.14
CA GLN A 24 -12.53 7.41 10.59
C GLN A 24 -12.40 5.91 10.90
N ILE A 25 -13.18 5.06 10.23
CA ILE A 25 -13.12 3.60 10.42
C ILE A 25 -11.78 3.04 9.96
N LEU A 26 -11.27 3.44 8.79
CA LEU A 26 -9.98 2.95 8.27
C LEU A 26 -8.78 3.35 9.13
N CYS A 27 -8.88 4.50 9.80
CA CYS A 27 -7.84 5.02 10.69
C CYS A 27 -8.05 4.67 12.17
N ASP A 28 -9.14 3.99 12.52
CA ASP A 28 -9.36 3.50 13.87
C ASP A 28 -8.29 2.46 14.26
N GLU A 29 -7.84 2.51 15.52
CA GLU A 29 -6.75 1.67 16.01
C GLU A 29 -7.04 0.17 15.82
N LYS A 30 -8.30 -0.26 16.01
CA LYS A 30 -8.67 -1.67 15.83
C LYS A 30 -8.61 -2.09 14.37
N THR A 31 -9.03 -1.21 13.45
CA THR A 31 -8.95 -1.48 12.01
C THR A 31 -7.49 -1.57 11.57
N LEU A 32 -6.64 -0.66 12.05
CA LEU A 32 -5.20 -0.68 11.76
C LEU A 32 -4.52 -1.94 12.32
N GLU A 33 -4.91 -2.40 13.51
CA GLU A 33 -4.41 -3.68 14.06
C GLU A 33 -4.82 -4.86 13.17
N GLY A 34 -6.08 -4.88 12.70
CA GLY A 34 -6.57 -5.89 11.76
C GLY A 34 -5.80 -5.91 10.44
N ILE A 35 -5.56 -4.73 9.85
CA ILE A 35 -4.76 -4.59 8.61
C ILE A 35 -3.33 -5.11 8.84
N ARG A 36 -2.71 -4.74 9.97
CA ARG A 36 -1.37 -5.23 10.31
C ARG A 36 -1.32 -6.74 10.43
N ARG A 37 -2.33 -7.35 11.06
CA ARG A 37 -2.43 -8.81 11.16
C ARG A 37 -2.56 -9.46 9.78
N ALA A 38 -3.40 -8.90 8.91
CA ALA A 38 -3.56 -9.39 7.54
C ALA A 38 -2.26 -9.31 6.71
N ILE A 39 -1.43 -8.26 6.92
CA ILE A 39 -0.10 -8.16 6.32
C ILE A 39 0.79 -9.32 6.77
N LEU A 40 0.86 -9.58 8.07
CA LEU A 40 1.69 -10.64 8.64
C LEU A 40 1.24 -12.04 8.18
N GLU A 41 -0.06 -12.26 8.08
CA GLU A 41 -0.63 -13.52 7.58
C GLU A 41 -0.45 -13.70 6.06
N SER A 42 -0.11 -12.62 5.33
CA SER A 42 0.09 -12.64 3.87
C SER A 42 1.57 -12.64 3.47
N GLU A 43 2.50 -13.03 4.35
CA GLU A 43 3.95 -13.01 4.07
C GLU A 43 4.32 -13.71 2.76
N GLU A 44 3.69 -14.85 2.46
CA GLU A 44 3.93 -15.63 1.23
C GLU A 44 3.46 -14.93 -0.06
N ARG A 45 2.63 -13.90 0.06
CA ARG A 45 2.12 -13.09 -1.07
C ARG A 45 2.94 -11.82 -1.32
N ILE A 46 3.99 -11.59 -0.52
CA ILE A 46 4.88 -10.44 -0.71
C ILE A 46 5.81 -10.77 -1.87
N GLU A 47 5.72 -9.99 -2.95
CA GLU A 47 6.48 -10.21 -4.17
C GLU A 47 7.63 -9.20 -4.28
N GLU A 48 8.83 -9.67 -4.63
CA GLU A 48 9.94 -8.79 -5.02
C GLU A 48 9.63 -8.16 -6.38
N VAL A 49 9.66 -6.84 -6.45
CA VAL A 49 9.42 -6.09 -7.69
C VAL A 49 10.73 -5.54 -8.23
N PHE A 50 11.11 -6.01 -9.42
CA PHE A 50 12.23 -5.49 -10.19
C PHE A 50 11.73 -4.30 -11.00
N PHE A 51 12.09 -3.09 -10.56
CA PHE A 51 12.01 -1.94 -11.44
C PHE A 51 13.35 -1.86 -12.17
N ASN A 52 13.34 -1.94 -13.51
CA ASN A 52 14.48 -1.45 -14.27
C ASN A 52 14.55 0.06 -14.01
N ASP A 53 15.66 0.53 -13.44
CA ASP A 53 15.92 1.96 -13.15
C ASP A 53 16.15 2.79 -14.44
N ASP A 54 15.48 2.45 -15.55
CA ASP A 54 15.53 3.14 -16.84
C ASP A 54 14.28 4.01 -17.11
N GLU A 55 13.40 4.21 -16.13
CA GLU A 55 12.43 5.33 -16.17
C GLU A 55 12.95 6.49 -15.30
N ASN A 56 14.16 6.92 -15.61
CA ASN A 56 14.59 8.28 -15.30
C ASN A 56 13.91 9.25 -16.27
N ASP A 57 13.37 10.32 -15.70
CA ASP A 57 13.38 11.65 -16.31
C ASP A 57 12.47 11.88 -17.53
N ASN A 58 11.14 11.92 -17.33
CA ASN A 58 10.31 12.73 -18.23
C ASN A 58 9.01 13.19 -17.58
N SER A 59 9.05 14.38 -16.99
CA SER A 59 7.95 15.36 -16.75
C SER A 59 8.35 16.19 -15.53
N THR A 60 9.11 17.28 -15.61
CA THR A 60 8.66 18.54 -16.21
C THR A 60 9.82 19.54 -16.10
N LEU A 61 10.53 19.82 -17.20
CA LEU A 61 11.32 21.05 -17.36
C LEU A 61 11.24 21.53 -18.81
N ILE A 62 10.49 22.63 -19.02
CA ILE A 62 10.72 23.72 -19.99
C ILE A 62 10.58 23.31 -21.49
N ASN A 63 9.62 23.78 -22.29
CA ASN A 63 9.17 25.15 -22.60
C ASN A 63 7.74 25.13 -23.17
#